data_AF-A0A256IBP1-F1
#
_entry.id   AF-A0A256IBP1-F1
#
_cell.length_a   1.000
_cell.length_b   1.000
_cell.length_c   1.000
_cell.angle_alpha   90.00
_cell.angle_beta   90.00
_cell.angle_gamma   90.00
#
_symmetry.space_group_name_H-M   'P 1'
#
loop_
_entity.id
_entity.type
_entity.pdbx_description
1 polymer ?
#
loop_
_entity_poly.entity_id
_entity_poly.type
_entity_poly.pdbx_seq_one_letter_code
_entity_poly.pdbx_strand_id
1 'polypeptide(L)'
;MICSPSTGNNPRIHMRSVLLQNHEARRLKRPDVGASDRASWSTRSMSKTDRGTEEPTECPSCNRSFKSAQGMRSHHAQVHGESLIEPDGPECPTCGDVLPSEAGLKRHHKLVHDESLVNKPSGPECPTCGRDDFENARGMKCHHKMAHGESIAGIQTECSWCGDDVRVLPENHRKADRHFCKNTDCREKWHRSRTGEESASWEGGKETFTCANCGSDVTRYPSSVEGQNVFCDPGCYTDWKSTQMGGPDHFNWKGGYEPYYGENWLEQRRKALDRDGHTCQSCGHAPGDDDRDLDVHHVRPVRTFAEPEDANALENLVSLCRSCHSTWEGVPVRPELAD
;
A
#
# COMPACT_ATOMS: atom_id res chain seq x y z
N MET A 1 32.87 -0.42 36.26
CA MET A 1 32.63 0.71 37.19
C MET A 1 31.69 0.23 38.28
N ILE A 2 31.99 0.65 39.50
CA ILE A 2 31.79 -0.03 40.78
C ILE A 2 30.33 0.10 41.26
N CYS A 3 29.79 -0.92 41.92
CA CYS A 3 28.90 -0.77 43.08
C CYS A 3 28.89 -2.07 43.89
N SER A 4 29.51 -2.02 45.07
CA SER A 4 29.56 -3.06 46.10
C SER A 4 28.30 -3.03 46.98
N PRO A 5 27.95 -4.14 47.69
CA PRO A 5 26.76 -4.23 48.53
C PRO A 5 27.03 -3.80 49.97
N SER A 6 26.07 -3.12 50.61
CA SER A 6 26.09 -2.86 52.05
C SER A 6 25.13 -3.81 52.78
N THR A 7 25.69 -4.50 53.76
CA THR A 7 25.10 -5.43 54.72
C THR A 7 23.98 -4.82 55.56
N GLY A 8 23.03 -5.66 55.96
CA GLY A 8 21.85 -5.26 56.74
C GLY A 8 22.13 -4.96 58.21
N ASN A 9 21.14 -4.34 58.86
CA ASN A 9 20.69 -4.70 60.20
C ASN A 9 19.37 -3.99 60.52
N ASN A 10 18.41 -4.72 61.08
CA ASN A 10 17.22 -4.18 61.73
C ASN A 10 17.57 -4.02 63.22
N PRO A 11 17.15 -2.92 63.87
CA PRO A 11 16.43 -3.15 65.11
C PRO A 11 15.23 -2.22 65.31
N ARG A 12 14.15 -2.83 65.79
CA ARG A 12 13.04 -2.21 66.52
C ARG A 12 13.55 -1.44 67.74
N ILE A 13 13.08 -0.21 67.92
CA ILE A 13 12.90 0.40 69.26
C ILE A 13 11.49 1.01 69.34
N HIS A 14 10.83 0.63 70.43
CA HIS A 14 9.53 1.09 70.93
C HIS A 14 9.65 2.49 71.56
N MET A 15 8.65 3.35 71.43
CA MET A 15 8.01 4.04 72.57
C MET A 15 6.71 4.79 72.19
N ARG A 16 5.64 4.36 72.87
CA ARG A 16 4.34 5.00 73.26
C ARG A 16 4.44 6.52 73.50
N SER A 17 3.40 7.35 73.54
CA SER A 17 1.93 7.38 73.39
C SER A 17 1.52 8.82 73.80
N VAL A 18 0.24 9.21 73.65
CA VAL A 18 -0.42 10.44 74.21
C VAL A 18 -0.31 11.65 73.24
N LEU A 19 -1.34 12.26 72.65
CA LEU A 19 -2.78 12.46 72.94
C LEU A 19 -3.64 12.42 71.67
N LEU A 20 -4.79 11.76 71.77
CA LEU A 20 -6.00 12.01 70.97
C LEU A 20 -6.84 13.08 71.67
N GLN A 21 -7.77 13.69 70.90
CA GLN A 21 -8.78 14.73 71.20
C GLN A 21 -8.35 16.07 70.60
N ASN A 22 -9.09 16.76 69.75
CA ASN A 22 -10.53 16.93 69.55
C ASN A 22 -10.65 17.79 68.25
N HIS A 23 -11.72 17.93 67.48
CA HIS A 23 -13.15 17.87 67.74
C HIS A 23 -13.87 17.71 66.39
N GLU A 24 -14.98 16.97 66.44
CA GLU A 24 -15.95 16.78 65.37
C GLU A 24 -16.70 18.06 64.97
N ALA A 25 -17.11 18.05 63.70
CA ALA A 25 -18.24 18.72 63.05
C ALA A 25 -19.15 19.68 63.87
N ARG A 26 -19.45 20.85 63.28
CA ARG A 26 -20.83 21.34 63.17
C ARG A 26 -21.03 22.36 62.05
N ARG A 27 -22.14 22.16 61.35
CA ARG A 27 -22.61 22.76 60.10
C ARG A 27 -23.20 24.17 60.25
N LEU A 28 -23.09 24.92 59.15
CA LEU A 28 -24.05 25.87 58.53
C LEU A 28 -24.41 27.18 59.25
N LYS A 29 -24.27 28.29 58.49
CA LYS A 29 -25.40 29.04 57.90
C LYS A 29 -24.90 30.03 56.83
N ARG A 30 -25.39 29.91 55.59
CA ARG A 30 -25.48 31.01 54.61
C ARG A 30 -26.84 31.68 54.78
N PRO A 31 -26.97 33.01 54.69
CA PRO A 31 -28.23 33.66 54.37
C PRO A 31 -28.36 33.86 52.85
N ASP A 32 -29.61 33.80 52.38
CA ASP A 32 -30.03 33.88 50.99
C ASP A 32 -30.59 35.28 50.66
N VAL A 33 -30.26 35.73 49.44
CA VAL A 33 -30.88 36.71 48.53
C VAL A 33 -31.24 38.16 48.94
N GLY A 34 -30.82 39.06 48.04
CA GLY A 34 -31.43 40.35 47.76
C GLY A 34 -30.86 40.95 46.47
N ALA A 35 -31.54 40.74 45.35
CA ALA A 35 -31.15 41.17 44.00
C ALA A 35 -31.48 42.65 43.70
N SER A 36 -30.64 43.28 42.85
CA SER A 36 -30.81 44.48 41.99
C SER A 36 -29.49 45.27 42.01
N ASP A 37 -28.88 45.78 40.93
CA ASP A 37 -29.17 45.82 39.51
C ASP A 37 -27.85 46.05 38.74
N ARG A 38 -27.88 45.70 37.45
CA ARG A 38 -26.78 45.65 36.48
C ARG A 38 -26.19 47.03 36.09
N ALA A 39 -24.88 47.04 35.81
CA ALA A 39 -24.27 47.65 34.60
C ALA A 39 -22.81 47.13 34.45
N SER A 40 -22.56 46.07 33.66
CA SER A 40 -22.16 46.09 32.23
C SER A 40 -20.87 46.87 31.90
N TRP A 41 -19.85 46.14 31.47
CA TRP A 41 -18.91 46.64 30.47
C TRP A 41 -18.60 45.49 29.50
N SER A 42 -19.07 45.70 28.26
CA SER A 42 -18.80 44.85 27.12
C SER A 42 -17.38 45.05 26.62
N THR A 43 -16.74 43.93 26.31
CA THR A 43 -15.79 43.70 25.20
C THR A 43 -15.25 44.93 24.47
N ARG A 44 -13.93 45.13 24.52
CA ARG A 44 -13.19 45.58 23.34
C ARG A 44 -12.19 44.51 22.93
N SER A 45 -12.57 43.74 21.92
CA SER A 45 -11.67 42.91 21.15
C SER A 45 -10.56 43.79 20.60
N MET A 46 -9.32 43.58 21.04
CA MET A 46 -8.15 43.93 20.23
C MET A 46 -7.47 42.64 19.81
N SER A 47 -7.65 42.39 18.52
CA SER A 47 -7.09 41.31 17.73
C SER A 47 -5.57 41.30 17.80
N LYS A 48 -5.06 40.10 18.05
CA LYS A 48 -3.69 39.59 17.87
C LYS A 48 -2.80 40.42 16.94
N THR A 49 -1.82 41.10 17.52
CA THR A 49 -0.41 41.05 17.09
C THR A 49 0.48 41.62 18.21
N ASP A 50 1.60 40.93 18.44
CA ASP A 50 2.77 41.26 19.28
C ASP A 50 2.85 40.62 20.68
N ARG A 51 3.75 39.64 20.84
CA ARG A 51 4.09 39.00 22.13
C ARG A 51 5.26 39.77 22.75
N GLY A 52 4.93 40.87 23.42
CA GLY A 52 5.76 41.49 24.45
C GLY A 52 4.92 41.62 25.72
N THR A 53 4.89 40.59 26.56
CA THR A 53 4.11 40.58 27.80
C THR A 53 4.88 41.28 28.91
N GLU A 54 4.67 42.59 29.07
CA GLU A 54 5.00 43.25 30.33
C GLU A 54 3.81 43.06 31.28
N GLU A 55 3.96 42.19 32.29
CA GLU A 55 2.89 41.92 33.26
C GLU A 55 2.57 43.16 34.11
N PRO A 56 1.28 43.45 34.41
CA PRO A 56 0.91 44.62 35.21
C PRO A 56 1.54 44.58 36.60
N THR A 57 2.21 45.67 36.98
CA THR A 57 2.86 45.83 38.28
C THR A 57 2.03 46.65 39.27
N GLU A 58 0.85 47.12 38.87
CA GLU A 58 -0.03 47.95 39.69
C GLU A 58 -1.30 47.19 40.07
N CYS A 59 -1.73 47.34 41.34
CA CYS A 59 -2.93 46.68 41.86
C CYS A 59 -4.19 47.36 41.31
N PRO A 60 -5.09 46.66 40.59
CA PRO A 60 -6.28 47.28 40.00
C PRO A 60 -7.29 47.80 41.03
N SER A 61 -7.31 47.22 42.24
CA SER A 61 -8.27 47.55 43.29
C SER A 61 -7.85 48.71 44.18
N CYS A 62 -6.56 49.03 44.28
CA CYS A 62 -6.06 50.16 45.09
C CYS A 62 -4.96 51.00 44.42
N ASN A 63 -4.65 50.72 43.16
CA ASN A 63 -3.68 51.39 42.29
C ASN A 63 -2.25 51.50 42.87
N ARG A 64 -1.90 50.63 43.82
CA ARG A 64 -0.57 50.59 44.42
C ARG A 64 0.41 49.89 43.48
N SER A 65 1.56 50.51 43.25
CA SER A 65 2.61 49.99 42.38
C SER A 65 3.60 49.09 43.12
N PHE A 66 3.98 48.00 42.46
CA PHE A 66 4.89 46.98 42.98
C PHE A 66 6.08 46.80 42.04
N LYS A 67 7.18 46.26 42.57
CA LYS A 67 8.40 46.03 41.78
C LYS A 67 8.32 44.81 40.85
N SER A 68 7.29 43.97 41.00
CA SER A 68 7.03 42.80 40.16
C SER A 68 5.54 42.46 40.17
N ALA A 69 5.06 41.85 39.09
CA ALA A 69 3.67 41.41 38.98
C ALA A 69 3.31 40.35 40.03
N GLN A 70 4.25 39.46 40.40
CA GLN A 70 4.04 38.51 41.49
C GLN A 70 3.86 39.19 42.85
N GLY A 71 4.58 40.29 43.11
CA GLY A 71 4.41 41.08 44.33
C GLY A 71 3.04 41.76 44.39
N MET A 72 2.58 42.31 43.27
CA MET A 72 1.24 42.89 43.13
C MET A 72 0.14 41.85 43.35
N ARG A 73 0.26 40.66 42.72
CA ARG A 73 -0.71 39.57 42.86
C ARG A 73 -0.85 39.07 44.29
N SER A 74 0.28 38.86 44.98
CA SER A 74 0.28 38.47 46.40
C SER A 74 -0.38 39.52 47.29
N HIS A 75 -0.09 40.81 47.04
CA HIS A 75 -0.77 41.89 47.75
C HIS A 75 -2.28 41.86 47.50
N HIS A 76 -2.71 41.71 46.25
CA HIS A 76 -4.13 41.70 45.89
C HIS A 76 -4.88 40.56 46.57
N ALA A 77 -4.33 39.34 46.52
CA ALA A 77 -4.91 38.17 47.18
C ALA A 77 -4.98 38.33 48.71
N GLN A 78 -3.95 38.92 49.34
CA GLN A 78 -3.90 39.05 50.80
C GLN A 78 -4.72 40.21 51.35
N VAL A 79 -4.83 41.32 50.62
CA VAL A 79 -5.47 42.56 51.10
C VAL A 79 -6.90 42.70 50.57
N HIS A 80 -7.18 42.26 49.34
CA HIS A 80 -8.50 42.34 48.72
C HIS A 80 -9.25 41.00 48.71
N GLY A 81 -8.57 39.90 49.06
CA GLY A 81 -9.20 38.59 49.24
C GLY A 81 -9.58 37.87 47.95
N GLU A 82 -9.25 38.45 46.79
CA GLU A 82 -9.50 37.87 45.46
C GLU A 82 -8.20 37.60 44.70
N SER A 83 -8.11 36.42 44.10
CA SER A 83 -7.02 36.02 43.22
C SER A 83 -7.31 36.47 41.80
N LEU A 84 -6.37 37.19 41.17
CA LEU A 84 -6.48 37.65 39.78
C LEU A 84 -6.02 36.59 38.75
N ILE A 85 -5.66 35.39 39.21
CA ILE A 85 -5.32 34.25 38.35
C ILE A 85 -6.37 33.15 38.60
N GLU A 86 -7.00 32.67 37.53
CA GLU A 86 -7.72 31.39 37.52
C GLU A 86 -6.68 30.27 37.55
N PRO A 87 -6.79 29.27 38.44
CA PRO A 87 -5.68 28.38 38.73
C PRO A 87 -5.41 27.41 37.56
N ASP A 88 -4.33 27.64 36.83
CA ASP A 88 -3.81 26.84 35.72
C ASP A 88 -3.00 25.62 36.22
N GLY A 89 -3.56 24.90 37.20
CA GLY A 89 -2.94 23.74 37.86
C GLY A 89 -3.83 22.50 37.87
N PRO A 90 -3.26 21.29 37.89
CA PRO A 90 -4.04 20.07 38.02
C PRO A 90 -4.66 19.94 39.43
N GLU A 91 -5.95 19.63 39.47
CA GLU A 91 -6.68 19.32 40.70
C GLU A 91 -6.39 17.90 41.18
N CYS A 92 -6.29 17.73 42.50
CA CYS A 92 -6.16 16.44 43.12
C CYS A 92 -7.51 15.70 43.08
N PRO A 93 -7.59 14.48 42.51
CA PRO A 93 -8.86 13.75 42.43
C PRO A 93 -9.38 13.27 43.78
N THR A 94 -8.51 13.12 44.79
CA THR A 94 -8.90 12.63 46.13
C THR A 94 -9.36 13.75 47.06
N CYS A 95 -8.83 14.97 46.93
CA CYS A 95 -9.14 16.07 47.86
C CYS A 95 -9.51 17.41 47.21
N GLY A 96 -9.36 17.57 45.89
CA GLY A 96 -9.71 18.79 45.16
C GLY A 96 -8.70 19.94 45.29
N ASP A 97 -7.57 19.75 45.97
CA ASP A 97 -6.50 20.76 46.02
C ASP A 97 -5.93 21.01 44.63
N VAL A 98 -5.75 22.28 44.23
CA VAL A 98 -5.12 22.63 42.96
C VAL A 98 -3.63 22.82 43.16
N LEU A 99 -2.82 22.02 42.46
CA LEU A 99 -1.37 22.03 42.61
C LEU A 99 -0.74 22.86 41.49
N PRO A 100 0.41 23.54 41.74
CA PRO A 100 1.05 24.39 40.75
C PRO A 100 1.70 23.62 39.59
N SER A 101 1.76 22.29 39.65
CA SER A 101 2.27 21.44 38.56
C SER A 101 1.88 19.97 38.76
N GLU A 102 1.94 19.20 37.68
CA GLU A 102 1.69 17.75 37.71
C GLU A 102 2.69 16.97 38.58
N ALA A 103 3.95 17.41 38.64
CA ALA A 103 4.95 16.85 39.56
C ALA A 103 4.62 17.18 41.03
N GLY A 104 4.05 18.37 41.28
CA GLY A 104 3.50 18.76 42.57
C GLY A 104 2.36 17.85 43.02
N LEU A 105 1.42 17.55 42.12
CA LEU A 105 0.30 16.63 42.36
C LEU A 105 0.76 15.21 42.70
N LYS A 106 1.72 14.64 41.96
CA LYS A 106 2.27 13.30 42.25
C LYS A 106 2.93 13.20 43.62
N ARG A 107 3.67 14.25 44.02
CA ARG A 107 4.29 14.34 45.35
C ARG A 107 3.24 14.52 46.45
N HIS A 108 2.24 15.37 46.21
CA HIS A 108 1.12 15.60 47.13
C HIS A 108 0.39 14.27 47.40
N HIS A 109 -0.01 13.53 46.36
CA HIS A 109 -0.74 12.28 46.51
C HIS A 109 0.04 11.22 47.30
N LYS A 110 1.34 11.11 47.02
CA LYS A 110 2.23 10.19 47.74
C LYS A 110 2.38 10.52 49.23
N LEU A 111 2.41 11.80 49.59
CA LEU A 111 2.67 12.24 50.96
C LEU A 111 1.40 12.41 51.81
N VAL A 112 0.29 12.77 51.17
CA VAL A 112 -0.97 13.15 51.84
C VAL A 112 -1.99 12.02 51.78
N HIS A 113 -2.04 11.26 50.68
CA HIS A 113 -3.03 10.20 50.48
C HIS A 113 -2.42 8.79 50.57
N ASP A 114 -1.09 8.66 50.66
CA ASP A 114 -0.37 7.38 50.67
C ASP A 114 -0.72 6.46 49.48
N GLU A 115 -1.21 7.08 48.39
CA GLU A 115 -1.55 6.43 47.13
C GLU A 115 -0.83 7.13 45.97
N SER A 116 -0.19 6.34 45.11
CA SER A 116 0.57 6.84 43.98
C SER A 116 -0.31 6.90 42.74
N LEU A 117 -0.49 8.11 42.17
CA LEU A 117 -1.16 8.33 40.89
C LEU A 117 -0.31 7.86 39.70
N VAL A 118 0.15 6.61 39.71
CA VAL A 118 0.89 6.06 38.57
C VAL A 118 -0.10 5.51 37.55
N ASN A 119 -0.28 6.24 36.46
CA ASN A 119 -0.56 5.63 35.17
C ASN A 119 0.73 4.92 34.72
N LYS A 120 0.92 3.64 35.07
CA LYS A 120 2.04 2.84 34.58
C LYS A 120 1.52 1.92 33.48
N PRO A 121 2.10 1.92 32.26
CA PRO A 121 1.99 0.73 31.43
C PRO A 121 2.65 -0.42 32.19
N SER A 122 1.93 -1.53 32.34
CA SER A 122 2.44 -2.78 32.95
C SER A 122 3.83 -3.08 32.42
N GLY A 123 4.82 -3.13 33.31
CA GLY A 123 6.19 -3.48 32.95
C GLY A 123 6.28 -4.90 32.38
N PRO A 124 7.40 -5.26 31.75
CA PRO A 124 7.57 -6.60 31.21
C PRO A 124 7.64 -7.65 32.32
N GLU A 125 6.81 -8.69 32.23
CA GLU A 125 6.77 -9.80 33.17
C GLU A 125 7.97 -10.76 33.00
N CYS A 126 8.42 -11.36 34.11
CA CYS A 126 9.41 -12.42 34.09
C CYS A 126 8.76 -13.75 33.69
N PRO A 127 9.21 -14.43 32.62
CA PRO A 127 8.56 -15.65 32.12
C PRO A 127 8.69 -16.86 33.05
N THR A 128 9.63 -16.86 34.01
CA THR A 128 9.84 -17.99 34.93
C THR A 128 9.05 -17.84 36.23
N CYS A 129 8.82 -16.62 36.70
CA CYS A 129 8.19 -16.38 37.99
C CYS A 129 6.99 -15.41 37.98
N GLY A 130 6.62 -14.88 36.81
CA GLY A 130 5.45 -14.01 36.61
C GLY A 130 5.57 -12.63 37.26
N ARG A 131 6.74 -12.29 37.80
CA ARG A 131 6.96 -11.00 38.47
C ARG A 131 6.96 -9.86 37.43
N ASP A 132 6.27 -8.77 37.70
CA ASP A 132 6.03 -7.65 36.77
C ASP A 132 6.37 -6.28 37.37
N ASP A 133 7.02 -6.27 38.54
CA ASP A 133 7.42 -5.07 39.29
C ASP A 133 8.59 -4.29 38.66
N PHE A 134 8.97 -4.64 37.44
CA PHE A 134 10.11 -4.06 36.74
C PHE A 134 9.77 -2.70 36.13
N GLU A 135 10.69 -1.74 36.27
CA GLU A 135 10.58 -0.44 35.60
C GLU A 135 10.79 -0.52 34.08
N ASN A 136 11.55 -1.53 33.61
CA ASN A 136 11.85 -1.74 32.19
C ASN A 136 12.38 -3.17 31.91
N ALA A 137 12.52 -3.52 30.62
CA ALA A 137 12.97 -4.84 30.18
C ALA A 137 14.42 -5.19 30.57
N ARG A 138 15.27 -4.19 30.83
CA ARG A 138 16.64 -4.42 31.32
C ARG A 138 16.61 -4.89 32.77
N GLY A 139 15.78 -4.27 33.61
CA GLY A 139 15.55 -4.69 34.99
C GLY A 139 15.05 -6.12 35.08
N MET A 140 14.03 -6.48 34.28
CA MET A 140 13.50 -7.84 34.21
C MET A 140 14.56 -8.88 33.78
N LYS A 141 15.37 -8.59 32.75
CA LYS A 141 16.45 -9.48 32.29
C LYS A 141 17.54 -9.69 33.34
N CYS A 142 17.91 -8.63 34.07
CA CYS A 142 18.85 -8.71 35.19
C CYS A 142 18.28 -9.58 36.31
N HIS A 143 17.02 -9.37 36.69
CA HIS A 143 16.34 -10.25 37.65
C HIS A 143 16.38 -11.70 37.20
N HIS A 144 15.98 -11.99 35.96
CA HIS A 144 15.88 -13.37 35.49
C HIS A 144 17.25 -14.08 35.49
N LYS A 145 18.30 -13.39 35.03
CA LYS A 145 19.68 -13.89 35.12
C LYS A 145 20.12 -14.19 36.55
N MET A 146 19.79 -13.31 37.49
CA MET A 146 20.25 -13.43 38.87
C MET A 146 19.40 -14.40 39.71
N ALA A 147 18.10 -14.48 39.45
CA ALA A 147 17.15 -15.27 40.24
C ALA A 147 16.94 -16.69 39.70
N HIS A 148 17.11 -16.90 38.39
CA HIS A 148 16.87 -18.19 37.74
C HIS A 148 18.14 -18.80 37.12
N GLY A 149 19.26 -18.07 37.11
CA GLY A 149 20.54 -18.56 36.55
C GLY A 149 20.56 -18.66 35.02
N GLU A 150 19.41 -18.46 34.37
CA GLU A 150 19.26 -18.47 32.92
C GLU A 150 19.34 -17.06 32.36
N SER A 151 19.97 -16.90 31.20
CA SER A 151 20.04 -15.61 30.52
C SER A 151 18.97 -15.55 29.44
N ILE A 152 17.99 -14.64 29.55
CA ILE A 152 17.10 -14.28 28.43
C ILE A 152 17.85 -13.47 27.35
N ALA A 153 19.15 -13.19 27.51
CA ALA A 153 19.97 -12.72 26.40
C ALA A 153 20.10 -13.88 25.40
N GLY A 154 19.59 -13.66 24.18
CA GLY A 154 19.35 -14.70 23.17
C GLY A 154 20.44 -15.76 23.01
N ILE A 155 19.99 -16.96 22.65
CA ILE A 155 20.80 -18.14 22.36
C ILE A 155 21.77 -17.83 21.22
N GLN A 156 23.05 -18.12 21.43
CA GLN A 156 24.04 -18.10 20.35
C GLN A 156 23.90 -19.38 19.52
N THR A 157 23.76 -19.21 18.21
CA THR A 157 23.60 -20.28 17.21
C THR A 157 24.20 -19.80 15.90
N GLU A 158 24.40 -20.70 14.92
CA GLU A 158 25.03 -20.38 13.65
C GLU A 158 24.00 -19.95 12.60
N CYS A 159 24.35 -19.00 11.74
CA CYS A 159 23.54 -18.61 10.60
C CYS A 159 23.49 -19.74 9.56
N SER A 160 22.29 -20.19 9.21
CA SER A 160 22.05 -21.27 8.24
C SER A 160 22.44 -20.95 6.79
N TRP A 161 22.93 -19.74 6.50
CA TRP A 161 23.39 -19.34 5.16
C TRP A 161 24.90 -19.02 5.12
N CYS A 162 25.39 -18.16 6.02
CA CYS A 162 26.79 -17.72 6.00
C CYS A 162 27.67 -18.38 7.08
N GLY A 163 27.09 -19.11 8.04
CA GLY A 163 27.83 -19.75 9.13
C GLY A 163 28.25 -18.82 10.26
N ASP A 164 28.02 -17.50 10.17
CA ASP A 164 28.38 -16.57 11.24
C ASP A 164 27.55 -16.79 12.51
N ASP A 165 28.16 -16.52 13.67
CA ASP A 165 27.49 -16.57 14.97
C ASP A 165 26.38 -15.52 15.09
N VAL A 166 25.16 -15.98 15.34
CA VAL A 166 23.97 -15.14 15.52
C VAL A 166 23.35 -15.33 16.91
N ARG A 167 22.78 -14.26 17.47
CA ARG A 167 22.00 -14.31 18.72
C ARG A 167 20.51 -14.26 18.42
N VAL A 168 19.82 -15.37 18.69
CA VAL A 168 18.37 -15.50 18.47
C VAL A 168 17.63 -15.60 19.80
N LEU A 169 16.40 -15.10 19.86
CA LEU A 169 15.57 -15.27 21.05
C LEU A 169 15.22 -16.76 21.25
N PRO A 170 15.14 -17.26 22.50
CA PRO A 170 14.78 -18.65 22.78
C PRO A 170 13.47 -19.11 22.13
N GLU A 171 12.52 -18.21 21.94
CA GLU A 171 11.27 -18.49 21.23
C GLU A 171 11.50 -18.79 19.74
N ASN A 172 12.30 -17.97 19.06
CA ASN A 172 12.61 -18.17 17.65
C ASN A 172 13.43 -19.44 17.43
N HIS A 173 14.33 -19.75 18.37
CA HIS A 173 15.10 -21.00 18.36
C HIS A 173 14.22 -22.25 18.47
N ARG A 174 13.13 -22.19 19.24
CA ARG A 174 12.19 -23.31 19.37
C ARG A 174 11.23 -23.44 18.19
N LYS A 175 10.89 -22.33 17.52
CA LYS A 175 9.88 -22.30 16.44
C LYS A 175 10.45 -22.62 15.06
N ALA A 176 11.74 -22.40 14.84
CA ALA A 176 12.35 -22.55 13.54
C ALA A 176 13.68 -23.29 13.66
N ASP A 177 13.89 -24.30 12.81
CA ASP A 177 15.16 -25.04 12.78
C ASP A 177 16.29 -24.25 12.12
N ARG A 178 15.96 -23.14 11.42
CA ARG A 178 16.90 -22.32 10.66
C ARG A 178 16.91 -20.89 11.17
N HIS A 179 18.12 -20.35 11.31
CA HIS A 179 18.37 -19.03 11.87
C HIS A 179 19.27 -18.23 10.96
N PHE A 180 19.01 -16.93 10.86
CA PHE A 180 19.74 -16.05 9.95
C PHE A 180 20.27 -14.83 10.68
N CYS A 181 21.27 -14.20 10.08
CA CYS A 181 21.79 -12.92 10.54
C CYS A 181 20.68 -11.87 10.69
N LYS A 182 20.91 -10.90 11.57
CA LYS A 182 19.98 -9.75 11.75
C LYS A 182 19.73 -8.98 10.45
N ASN A 183 20.69 -8.99 9.54
CA ASN A 183 20.53 -8.44 8.20
C ASN A 183 19.68 -9.42 7.35
N THR A 184 18.64 -8.90 6.70
CA THR A 184 17.72 -9.70 5.87
C THR A 184 18.42 -10.34 4.68
N ASP A 185 19.59 -9.87 4.28
CA ASP A 185 20.37 -10.37 3.14
C ASP A 185 20.59 -11.90 3.17
N CYS A 186 21.02 -12.48 4.30
CA CYS A 186 21.22 -13.94 4.39
C CYS A 186 19.91 -14.73 4.29
N ARG A 187 18.85 -14.21 4.91
CA ARG A 187 17.52 -14.82 4.86
C ARG A 187 16.93 -14.73 3.44
N GLU A 188 17.06 -13.59 2.78
CA GLU A 188 16.59 -13.35 1.41
C GLU A 188 17.38 -14.16 0.39
N LYS A 189 18.70 -14.28 0.55
CA LYS A 189 19.54 -15.15 -0.28
C LYS A 189 19.11 -16.61 -0.16
N TRP A 190 18.86 -17.08 1.06
CA TRP A 190 18.33 -18.41 1.30
C TRP A 190 16.91 -18.61 0.71
N HIS A 191 16.02 -17.62 0.82
CA HIS A 191 14.71 -17.70 0.16
C HIS A 191 14.83 -17.77 -1.36
N ARG A 192 15.74 -17.01 -1.97
CA ARG A 192 15.98 -17.02 -3.42
C ARG A 192 16.65 -18.29 -3.92
N SER A 193 17.45 -18.96 -3.09
CA SER A 193 18.09 -20.22 -3.47
C SER A 193 17.11 -21.39 -3.56
N ARG A 194 15.91 -21.26 -2.98
CA ARG A 194 14.84 -22.26 -3.09
C ARG A 194 14.19 -22.19 -4.47
N THR A 195 14.77 -22.90 -5.43
CA THR A 195 14.23 -23.08 -6.77
C THR A 195 13.89 -24.54 -7.02
N GLY A 196 12.93 -24.82 -7.90
CA GLY A 196 12.53 -26.19 -8.22
C GLY A 196 11.75 -26.85 -7.07
N GLU A 197 11.95 -28.15 -6.89
CA GLU A 197 11.24 -29.03 -5.94
C GLU A 197 11.25 -28.55 -4.48
N GLU A 198 12.23 -27.73 -4.08
CA GLU A 198 12.32 -27.18 -2.72
C GLU A 198 11.42 -25.95 -2.48
N SER A 199 10.80 -25.41 -3.53
CA SER A 199 9.86 -24.30 -3.44
C SER A 199 8.46 -24.83 -3.15
N ALA A 200 7.79 -24.22 -2.16
CA ALA A 200 6.42 -24.59 -1.81
C ALA A 200 5.41 -24.32 -2.94
N SER A 201 5.79 -23.52 -3.94
CA SER A 201 4.97 -23.17 -5.11
C SER A 201 5.36 -23.94 -6.38
N TRP A 202 6.18 -25.00 -6.25
CA TRP A 202 6.61 -25.78 -7.41
C TRP A 202 5.58 -26.85 -7.77
N GLU A 203 4.96 -26.69 -8.94
CA GLU A 203 4.00 -27.62 -9.54
C GLU A 203 4.61 -28.31 -10.76
N GLY A 204 5.69 -29.07 -10.57
CA GLY A 204 6.29 -29.86 -11.63
C GLY A 204 7.22 -29.09 -12.58
N GLY A 205 8.08 -29.84 -13.26
CA GLY A 205 9.02 -29.33 -14.25
C GLY A 205 8.37 -29.10 -15.62
N LYS A 206 9.22 -28.93 -16.64
CA LYS A 206 8.74 -28.98 -18.04
C LYS A 206 8.50 -30.42 -18.43
N GLU A 207 7.36 -30.70 -19.04
CA GLU A 207 7.00 -32.01 -19.58
C GLU A 207 7.10 -31.99 -21.10
N THR A 208 7.25 -33.18 -21.70
CA THR A 208 7.33 -33.36 -23.15
C THR A 208 5.96 -33.72 -23.69
N PHE A 209 5.48 -32.94 -24.65
CA PHE A 209 4.21 -33.10 -25.34
C PHE A 209 4.45 -33.31 -26.83
N THR A 210 3.53 -34.03 -27.50
CA THR A 210 3.62 -34.26 -28.95
C THR A 210 2.82 -33.20 -29.71
N CYS A 211 3.42 -32.66 -30.77
CA CYS A 211 2.78 -31.68 -31.64
C CYS A 211 1.59 -32.30 -32.40
N ALA A 212 0.40 -31.72 -32.27
CA ALA A 212 -0.83 -32.19 -32.90
C ALA A 212 -0.85 -32.05 -34.44
N ASN A 213 0.06 -31.27 -35.02
CA ASN A 213 0.18 -31.11 -36.48
C ASN A 213 1.27 -32.03 -37.08
N CYS A 214 2.51 -31.90 -36.61
CA CYS A 214 3.67 -32.56 -37.22
C CYS A 214 4.21 -33.76 -36.43
N GLY A 215 3.70 -34.02 -35.22
CA GLY A 215 4.13 -35.14 -34.38
C GLY A 215 5.49 -34.98 -33.70
N SER A 216 6.12 -33.81 -33.75
CA SER A 216 7.39 -33.55 -33.05
C SER A 216 7.21 -33.38 -31.54
N ASP A 217 8.24 -33.73 -30.78
CA ASP A 217 8.24 -33.56 -29.33
C ASP A 217 8.57 -32.12 -28.92
N VAL A 218 7.78 -31.58 -27.99
CA VAL A 218 7.84 -30.18 -27.55
C VAL A 218 7.82 -30.13 -26.03
N THR A 219 8.83 -29.49 -25.43
CA THR A 219 8.97 -29.37 -23.98
C THR A 219 8.37 -28.06 -23.46
N ARG A 220 7.30 -28.13 -22.66
CA ARG A 220 6.62 -26.96 -22.06
C ARG A 220 6.17 -27.23 -20.62
N TYR A 221 5.78 -26.18 -19.91
CA TYR A 221 5.11 -26.34 -18.61
C TYR A 221 3.66 -26.80 -18.83
N PRO A 222 3.14 -27.76 -18.03
CA PRO A 222 1.74 -28.18 -18.12
C PRO A 222 0.75 -27.02 -18.01
N SER A 223 1.05 -26.02 -17.17
CA SER A 223 0.24 -24.80 -17.01
C SER A 223 0.19 -23.90 -18.25
N SER A 224 1.11 -24.08 -19.21
CA SER A 224 1.17 -23.32 -20.47
C SER A 224 0.47 -24.05 -21.62
N VAL A 225 -0.04 -25.26 -21.39
CA VAL A 225 -0.77 -26.04 -22.39
C VAL A 225 -2.28 -25.85 -22.14
N GLU A 226 -2.92 -25.04 -22.98
CA GLU A 226 -4.36 -24.88 -22.97
C GLU A 226 -5.02 -25.89 -23.93
N GLY A 227 -5.80 -26.82 -23.38
CA GLY A 227 -6.56 -27.79 -24.16
C GLY A 227 -5.76 -29.03 -24.60
N GLN A 228 -6.32 -29.79 -25.55
CA GLN A 228 -5.80 -31.10 -25.95
C GLN A 228 -4.70 -31.04 -27.03
N ASN A 229 -4.56 -29.92 -27.75
CA ASN A 229 -3.67 -29.81 -28.90
C ASN A 229 -2.47 -28.92 -28.58
N VAL A 230 -1.27 -29.51 -28.60
CA VAL A 230 0.01 -28.80 -28.40
C VAL A 230 0.68 -28.63 -29.77
N PHE A 231 1.31 -27.47 -30.04
CA PHE A 231 1.97 -27.21 -31.33
C PHE A 231 3.44 -26.82 -31.14
N CYS A 232 4.36 -27.28 -31.98
CA CYS A 232 5.78 -26.93 -31.86
C CYS A 232 6.06 -25.45 -32.17
N ASP A 233 5.32 -24.88 -33.11
CA ASP A 233 5.47 -23.50 -33.57
C ASP A 233 4.15 -22.92 -34.11
N PRO A 234 4.05 -21.58 -34.32
CA PRO A 234 2.87 -20.93 -34.86
C PRO A 234 2.46 -21.38 -36.26
N GLY A 235 3.41 -21.82 -37.10
CA GLY A 235 3.15 -22.39 -38.42
C GLY A 235 2.37 -23.69 -38.30
N CYS A 236 2.82 -24.62 -37.45
CA CYS A 236 2.08 -25.85 -37.17
C CYS A 236 0.67 -25.62 -36.61
N TYR A 237 0.48 -24.60 -35.77
CA TYR A 237 -0.85 -24.20 -35.32
C TYR A 237 -1.72 -23.69 -36.50
N THR A 238 -1.15 -22.90 -37.39
CA THR A 238 -1.84 -22.32 -38.55
C THR A 238 -2.26 -23.40 -39.55
N ASP A 239 -1.38 -24.37 -39.82
CA ASP A 239 -1.65 -25.51 -40.70
C ASP A 239 -2.73 -26.43 -40.13
N TRP A 240 -2.65 -26.74 -38.84
CA TRP A 240 -3.69 -27.52 -38.18
C TRP A 240 -5.04 -26.77 -38.16
N LYS A 241 -5.02 -25.45 -37.95
CA LYS A 241 -6.24 -24.63 -37.96
C LYS A 241 -6.87 -24.54 -39.34
N SER A 242 -6.09 -24.44 -40.41
CA SER A 242 -6.61 -24.37 -41.78
C SER A 242 -7.26 -25.68 -42.22
N THR A 243 -6.72 -26.81 -41.78
CA THR A 243 -7.23 -28.15 -42.12
C THR A 243 -8.42 -28.60 -41.27
N GLN A 244 -8.46 -28.27 -39.98
CA GLN A 244 -9.51 -28.74 -39.06
C GLN A 244 -10.65 -27.74 -38.83
N MET A 245 -10.40 -26.44 -38.98
CA MET A 245 -11.39 -25.38 -38.67
C MET A 245 -11.88 -24.65 -39.94
N GLY A 246 -11.48 -25.11 -41.12
CA GLY A 246 -11.88 -24.58 -42.42
C GLY A 246 -12.54 -25.66 -43.27
N GLY A 247 -13.47 -25.25 -44.13
CA GLY A 247 -14.13 -26.13 -45.09
C GLY A 247 -15.55 -26.55 -44.71
N PRO A 248 -16.19 -27.38 -45.56
CA PRO A 248 -17.62 -27.68 -45.51
C PRO A 248 -18.14 -28.25 -44.18
N ASP A 249 -17.26 -28.92 -43.44
CA ASP A 249 -17.62 -29.68 -42.25
C ASP A 249 -17.60 -28.84 -40.95
N HIS A 250 -17.23 -27.55 -41.02
CA HIS A 250 -17.15 -26.70 -39.82
C HIS A 250 -18.48 -25.97 -39.52
N PHE A 251 -18.91 -25.93 -38.26
CA PHE A 251 -20.21 -25.37 -37.87
C PHE A 251 -20.39 -23.86 -38.15
N ASN A 252 -19.29 -23.09 -38.16
CA ASN A 252 -19.32 -21.68 -38.59
C ASN A 252 -19.09 -21.49 -40.10
N TRP A 253 -18.93 -22.56 -40.87
CA TRP A 253 -18.78 -22.48 -42.32
C TRP A 253 -20.12 -22.16 -42.97
N LYS A 254 -20.24 -20.93 -43.49
CA LYS A 254 -21.39 -20.45 -44.25
C LYS A 254 -21.06 -20.42 -45.73
N GLY A 255 -20.65 -21.56 -46.30
CA GLY A 255 -20.56 -21.75 -47.76
C GLY A 255 -19.27 -21.33 -48.47
N GLY A 256 -18.23 -20.86 -47.76
CA GLY A 256 -17.05 -20.28 -48.43
C GLY A 256 -17.33 -18.90 -49.03
N TYR A 257 -16.35 -18.31 -49.73
CA TYR A 257 -16.49 -16.98 -50.34
C TYR A 257 -17.46 -17.05 -51.52
N GLU A 258 -18.71 -16.65 -51.31
CA GLU A 258 -19.68 -16.42 -52.38
C GLU A 258 -19.20 -15.20 -53.19
N PRO A 259 -18.91 -15.34 -54.51
CA PRO A 259 -18.36 -14.25 -55.28
C PRO A 259 -19.35 -13.09 -55.33
N TYR A 260 -19.05 -12.00 -54.62
CA TYR A 260 -19.81 -10.74 -54.61
C TYR A 260 -20.05 -10.15 -56.01
N TYR A 261 -19.38 -10.68 -57.03
CA TYR A 261 -19.39 -10.23 -58.41
C TYR A 261 -20.15 -11.15 -59.37
N GLY A 262 -20.86 -12.18 -58.88
CA GLY A 262 -21.63 -13.09 -59.75
C GLY A 262 -20.81 -14.25 -60.34
N GLU A 263 -21.49 -15.18 -61.01
CA GLU A 263 -20.90 -16.45 -61.46
C GLU A 263 -19.87 -16.27 -62.59
N ASN A 264 -20.01 -15.23 -63.42
CA ASN A 264 -19.15 -14.98 -64.57
C ASN A 264 -17.82 -14.29 -64.22
N TRP A 265 -17.61 -13.88 -62.96
CA TRP A 265 -16.46 -13.05 -62.56
C TRP A 265 -15.11 -13.70 -62.86
N LEU A 266 -14.92 -14.99 -62.54
CA LEU A 266 -13.65 -15.67 -62.75
C LEU A 266 -13.26 -15.72 -64.23
N GLU A 267 -14.25 -15.98 -65.10
CA GLU A 267 -14.05 -16.02 -66.55
C GLU A 267 -13.74 -14.62 -67.10
N GLN A 268 -14.50 -13.60 -66.70
CA GLN A 268 -14.31 -12.23 -67.16
C GLN A 268 -12.99 -11.63 -66.66
N ARG A 269 -12.61 -11.93 -65.41
CA ARG A 269 -11.31 -11.54 -64.84
C ARG A 269 -10.16 -12.07 -65.68
N ARG A 270 -10.19 -13.36 -66.02
CA ARG A 270 -9.16 -13.97 -66.88
C ARG A 270 -9.11 -13.32 -68.25
N LYS A 271 -10.27 -13.12 -68.90
CA LYS A 271 -10.36 -12.45 -70.20
C LYS A 271 -9.80 -11.02 -70.16
N ALA A 272 -10.02 -10.28 -69.07
CA ALA A 272 -9.47 -8.94 -68.89
C ALA A 272 -7.94 -8.94 -68.77
N LEU A 273 -7.38 -9.86 -67.98
CA LEU A 273 -5.92 -10.03 -67.85
C LEU A 273 -5.27 -10.48 -69.18
N ASP A 274 -5.90 -11.43 -69.86
CA ASP A 274 -5.46 -11.94 -71.18
C ASP A 274 -5.45 -10.81 -72.23
N ARG A 275 -6.51 -9.97 -72.26
CA ARG A 275 -6.60 -8.80 -73.14
C ARG A 275 -5.51 -7.78 -72.86
N ASP A 276 -5.24 -7.53 -71.58
CA ASP A 276 -4.28 -6.52 -71.11
C ASP A 276 -2.83 -7.03 -71.13
N GLY A 277 -2.60 -8.23 -71.67
CA GLY A 277 -1.27 -8.82 -71.79
C GLY A 277 -0.59 -9.09 -70.45
N HIS A 278 -1.38 -9.26 -69.38
CA HIS A 278 -0.88 -9.34 -67.99
C HIS A 278 -0.02 -8.13 -67.58
N THR A 279 -0.34 -6.94 -68.08
CA THR A 279 0.34 -5.68 -67.72
C THR A 279 -0.64 -4.65 -67.17
N CYS A 280 -0.17 -3.82 -66.24
CA CYS A 280 -0.94 -2.72 -65.69
C CYS A 280 -1.26 -1.69 -66.79
N GLN A 281 -2.53 -1.43 -67.04
CA GLN A 281 -2.97 -0.50 -68.09
C GLN A 281 -2.82 0.98 -67.72
N SER A 282 -2.35 1.30 -66.51
CA SER A 282 -2.05 2.68 -66.09
C SER A 282 -0.56 3.01 -66.14
N CYS A 283 0.33 2.04 -65.87
CA CYS A 283 1.77 2.29 -65.77
C CYS A 283 2.66 1.31 -66.53
N GLY A 284 2.08 0.31 -67.22
CA GLY A 284 2.81 -0.71 -67.97
C GLY A 284 3.48 -1.81 -67.13
N HIS A 285 3.37 -1.76 -65.80
CA HIS A 285 4.00 -2.75 -64.91
C HIS A 285 3.53 -4.18 -65.20
N ALA A 286 4.47 -5.10 -65.42
CA ALA A 286 4.23 -6.54 -65.49
C ALA A 286 4.70 -7.19 -64.17
N PRO A 287 3.87 -8.00 -63.50
CA PRO A 287 4.28 -8.72 -62.29
C PRO A 287 5.40 -9.72 -62.63
N GLY A 288 6.43 -9.78 -61.78
CA GLY A 288 7.51 -10.77 -61.85
C GLY A 288 7.22 -12.02 -61.01
N ASP A 289 8.15 -12.98 -60.99
CA ASP A 289 7.96 -14.28 -60.31
C ASP A 289 7.68 -14.19 -58.80
N ASP A 290 8.16 -13.13 -58.13
CA ASP A 290 7.96 -12.86 -56.70
C ASP A 290 6.93 -11.74 -56.43
N ASP A 291 6.28 -11.20 -57.47
CA ASP A 291 5.36 -10.08 -57.35
C ASP A 291 3.89 -10.55 -57.37
N ARG A 292 3.03 -9.88 -56.60
CA ARG A 292 1.61 -10.25 -56.53
C ARG A 292 0.93 -10.01 -57.88
N ASP A 293 0.00 -10.90 -58.24
CA ASP A 293 -0.88 -10.76 -59.41
C ASP A 293 -1.55 -9.38 -59.50
N LEU A 294 -1.78 -8.94 -60.74
CA LEU A 294 -2.57 -7.74 -61.03
C LEU A 294 -4.02 -7.89 -60.53
N ASP A 295 -4.56 -6.79 -60.01
CA ASP A 295 -5.96 -6.66 -59.64
C ASP A 295 -6.78 -6.23 -60.87
N VAL A 296 -7.99 -6.77 -61.04
CA VAL A 296 -8.92 -6.35 -62.11
C VAL A 296 -9.94 -5.39 -61.51
N HIS A 297 -9.90 -4.15 -61.99
CA HIS A 297 -10.68 -3.03 -61.49
C HIS A 297 -11.94 -2.80 -62.32
N HIS A 298 -13.08 -2.54 -61.66
CA HIS A 298 -14.31 -2.07 -62.30
C HIS A 298 -14.29 -0.55 -62.50
N VAL A 299 -14.22 -0.09 -63.75
CA VAL A 299 -14.23 1.35 -64.10
C VAL A 299 -15.50 2.02 -63.57
N ARG A 300 -16.66 1.43 -63.82
CA ARG A 300 -17.92 1.82 -63.17
C ARG A 300 -18.19 0.87 -62.00
N PRO A 301 -18.46 1.38 -60.79
CA PRO A 301 -18.72 0.55 -59.63
C PRO A 301 -19.89 -0.42 -59.84
N VAL A 302 -19.75 -1.64 -59.32
CA VAL A 302 -20.75 -2.73 -59.43
C VAL A 302 -22.14 -2.30 -58.96
N ARG A 303 -22.22 -1.49 -57.90
CA ARG A 303 -23.48 -0.91 -57.39
C ARG A 303 -24.27 -0.03 -58.37
N THR A 304 -23.70 0.29 -59.54
CA THR A 304 -24.36 1.08 -60.59
C THR A 304 -25.05 0.23 -61.65
N PHE A 305 -24.98 -1.10 -61.52
CA PHE A 305 -25.60 -2.08 -62.42
C PHE A 305 -26.73 -2.81 -61.69
N ALA A 306 -27.72 -3.29 -62.46
CA ALA A 306 -28.85 -4.05 -61.91
C ALA A 306 -28.40 -5.47 -61.51
N GLU A 307 -27.65 -6.12 -62.40
CA GLU A 307 -27.05 -7.44 -62.18
C GLU A 307 -25.52 -7.32 -62.07
N PRO A 308 -24.86 -8.02 -61.12
CA PRO A 308 -23.39 -8.01 -60.98
C PRO A 308 -22.65 -8.49 -62.24
N GLU A 309 -23.24 -9.40 -63.00
CA GLU A 309 -22.70 -9.97 -64.23
C GLU A 309 -22.51 -8.92 -65.33
N ASP A 310 -23.41 -7.91 -65.38
CA ASP A 310 -23.33 -6.79 -66.32
C ASP A 310 -22.14 -5.87 -65.98
N ALA A 311 -21.83 -5.71 -64.69
CA ALA A 311 -20.66 -4.95 -64.26
C ALA A 311 -19.35 -5.62 -64.72
N ASN A 312 -19.36 -6.93 -64.96
CA ASN A 312 -18.19 -7.69 -65.39
C ASN A 312 -17.96 -7.69 -66.90
N ALA A 313 -18.68 -6.86 -67.66
CA ALA A 313 -18.39 -6.66 -69.08
C ALA A 313 -16.94 -6.19 -69.26
N LEU A 314 -16.21 -6.76 -70.23
CA LEU A 314 -14.78 -6.48 -70.44
C LEU A 314 -14.48 -4.99 -70.61
N GLU A 315 -15.40 -4.24 -71.24
CA GLU A 315 -15.31 -2.78 -71.37
C GLU A 315 -15.28 -2.04 -70.03
N ASN A 316 -15.92 -2.60 -69.00
CA ASN A 316 -15.94 -2.06 -67.65
C ASN A 316 -14.78 -2.57 -66.78
N LEU A 317 -13.94 -3.48 -67.29
CA LEU A 317 -12.81 -4.06 -66.56
C LEU A 317 -11.46 -3.54 -67.06
N VAL A 318 -10.52 -3.34 -66.15
CA VAL A 318 -9.14 -2.93 -66.46
C VAL A 318 -8.13 -3.55 -65.48
N SER A 319 -7.02 -4.08 -65.98
CA SER A 319 -5.97 -4.69 -65.17
C SER A 319 -5.02 -3.64 -64.61
N LEU A 320 -4.83 -3.61 -63.29
CA LEU A 320 -4.02 -2.63 -62.58
C LEU A 320 -3.13 -3.29 -61.52
N CYS A 321 -1.91 -2.77 -61.33
CA CYS A 321 -1.10 -3.15 -60.19
C CYS A 321 -1.67 -2.52 -58.91
N ARG A 322 -1.34 -3.05 -57.74
CA ARG A 322 -1.90 -2.61 -56.45
C ARG A 322 -1.79 -1.10 -56.21
N SER A 323 -0.66 -0.48 -56.59
CA SER A 323 -0.46 0.96 -56.45
C SER A 323 -1.40 1.77 -57.35
N CYS A 324 -1.51 1.41 -58.63
CA CYS A 324 -2.44 2.04 -59.55
C CYS A 324 -3.90 1.75 -59.18
N HIS A 325 -4.23 0.54 -58.73
CA HIS A 325 -5.58 0.16 -58.33
C HIS A 325 -6.12 1.07 -57.23
N SER A 326 -5.29 1.39 -56.23
CA SER A 326 -5.67 2.32 -55.16
C SER A 326 -5.89 3.75 -55.67
N THR A 327 -5.15 4.19 -56.69
CA THR A 327 -5.28 5.53 -57.28
C THR A 327 -6.59 5.70 -58.04
N TRP A 328 -7.03 4.66 -58.74
CA TRP A 328 -8.23 4.69 -59.57
C TRP A 328 -9.50 4.29 -58.80
N GLU A 329 -9.37 3.91 -57.52
CA GLU A 329 -10.51 3.57 -56.67
C GLU A 329 -11.50 4.74 -56.54
N GLY A 330 -12.73 4.52 -56.99
CA GLY A 330 -13.80 5.53 -56.92
C GLY A 330 -13.78 6.59 -58.03
N VAL A 331 -12.81 6.51 -58.97
CA VAL A 331 -12.76 7.38 -60.14
C VAL A 331 -13.40 6.65 -61.33
N PRO A 332 -14.56 7.09 -61.84
CA PRO A 332 -15.31 6.35 -62.85
C PRO A 332 -14.77 6.59 -64.27
N VAL A 333 -13.46 6.52 -64.44
CA VAL A 333 -12.75 6.79 -65.70
C VAL A 333 -11.75 5.67 -65.93
N ARG A 334 -11.69 5.17 -67.16
CA ARG A 334 -10.70 4.15 -67.53
C ARG A 334 -9.32 4.81 -67.59
N PRO A 335 -8.30 4.28 -66.87
CA PRO A 335 -6.93 4.73 -67.05
C PRO A 335 -6.45 4.45 -68.47
N GLU A 336 -5.76 5.43 -69.04
CA GLU A 336 -4.97 5.27 -70.25
C GLU A 336 -3.51 5.00 -69.86
N LEU A 337 -2.79 4.25 -70.69
CA LEU A 337 -1.35 4.03 -70.49
C LEU A 337 -0.65 5.39 -70.51
N ALA A 338 0.10 5.70 -69.45
CA ALA A 338 0.96 6.87 -69.45
C ALA A 338 2.07 6.66 -70.51
N ASP A 339 2.11 7.55 -71.51
CA ASP A 339 3.15 7.59 -72.56
C ASP A 339 4.57 7.80 -72.00
#